data_AF-A0AA88VY42-F1
#
_entry.id   AF-A0AA88VY42-F1
#
_cell.length_a   1.000
_cell.length_b   1.000
_cell.length_c   1.000
_cell.angle_alpha   90.00
_cell.angle_beta   90.00
_cell.angle_gamma   90.00
#
_symmetry.space_group_name_H-M   'P 1'
#
loop_
_entity.id
_entity.type
_entity.pdbx_description
1 polymer ?
#
loop_
_entity_poly.entity_id
_entity_poly.type
_entity_poly.pdbx_seq_one_letter_code
_entity_poly.pdbx_strand_id
1 'polypeptide(L)'
;MALPPAAVRAADGPLVEPNGDVGIHGMVINLAAVLAGTVTNPFDGGYFQGPATAPLEGVTACTGIFGSGSYPDYAGAVLVDRSTGGSYNANGVRGRKFLQPAKWGLVFSTCKTLV
;
A
#
# COMPACT_ATOMS: atom_id res chain seq x y z
N MET A 1 -12.62 -14.04 -1.11
CA MET A 1 -11.83 -15.28 -1.22
C MET A 1 -10.65 -15.11 -0.28
N ALA A 2 -10.69 -15.71 0.91
CA ALA A 2 -9.61 -15.58 1.89
C ALA A 2 -8.37 -16.31 1.35
N LEU A 3 -7.23 -15.61 1.25
CA LEU A 3 -5.97 -16.23 0.85
C LEU A 3 -5.49 -17.16 1.97
N PRO A 4 -4.89 -18.33 1.64
CA PRO A 4 -4.42 -19.26 2.64
C PRO A 4 -3.33 -18.64 3.51
N PRO A 5 -3.27 -18.95 4.82
CA PRO A 5 -2.34 -18.33 5.78
C PRO A 5 -0.86 -18.49 5.44
N ALA A 6 -0.49 -19.46 4.60
CA ALA A 6 0.88 -19.67 4.14
C ALA A 6 1.36 -18.68 3.06
N ALA A 7 0.50 -17.78 2.57
CA ALA A 7 0.87 -16.74 1.60
C ALA A 7 1.20 -15.41 2.28
N VAL A 8 0.64 -15.14 3.47
CA VAL A 8 0.89 -13.91 4.25
C VAL A 8 2.09 -14.16 5.15
N ARG A 9 3.14 -13.33 5.03
CA ARG A 9 4.23 -13.28 6.02
C ARG A 9 4.25 -11.91 6.65
N ALA A 10 4.62 -11.89 7.92
CA ALA A 10 5.06 -10.66 8.56
C ALA A 10 6.31 -10.16 7.82
N ALA A 11 6.26 -8.92 7.34
CA ALA A 11 7.42 -8.26 6.73
C ALA A 11 8.42 -7.83 7.81
N ASP A 12 8.93 -8.79 8.57
CA ASP A 12 9.91 -8.58 9.65
C ASP A 12 11.32 -8.28 9.10
N GLY A 13 11.43 -8.10 7.78
CA GLY A 13 12.64 -7.76 7.04
C GLY A 13 12.30 -6.91 5.81
N PRO A 14 13.32 -6.50 5.03
CA PRO A 14 13.12 -5.60 3.90
C PRO A 14 12.11 -6.13 2.88
N LEU A 15 11.30 -5.24 2.32
CA LEU A 15 10.40 -5.56 1.22
C LEU A 15 11.21 -5.94 -0.02
N VAL A 16 10.89 -7.10 -0.61
CA VAL A 16 11.56 -7.62 -1.81
C VAL A 16 10.69 -7.34 -3.03
N GLU A 17 11.30 -6.89 -4.12
CA GLU A 17 10.59 -6.61 -5.36
C GLU A 17 10.09 -7.90 -6.04
N PRO A 18 8.77 -8.05 -6.32
CA PRO A 18 8.24 -9.26 -6.95
C PRO A 18 8.41 -9.39 -8.48
N ASN A 19 8.72 -8.32 -9.23
CA ASN A 19 8.82 -8.33 -10.70
C ASN A 19 10.25 -8.09 -11.24
N GLY A 20 11.26 -8.10 -10.38
CA GLY A 20 12.68 -8.06 -10.76
C GLY A 20 13.29 -6.67 -11.01
N ASP A 21 12.55 -5.57 -10.84
CA ASP A 21 13.08 -4.20 -10.95
C ASP A 21 12.59 -3.31 -9.79
N VAL A 22 13.49 -3.00 -8.86
CA VAL A 22 13.19 -2.21 -7.65
C VAL A 22 12.81 -0.76 -7.98
N GLY A 23 13.29 -0.21 -9.09
CA GLY A 23 12.96 1.14 -9.54
C GLY A 23 11.53 1.24 -10.04
N ILE A 24 11.09 0.25 -10.82
CA ILE A 24 9.69 0.14 -11.27
C ILE A 24 8.75 -0.08 -10.09
N HIS A 25 9.18 -0.81 -9.05
CA HIS A 25 8.38 -0.97 -7.84
C HIS A 25 8.08 0.37 -7.16
N GLY A 26 9.14 1.14 -6.92
CA GLY A 26 9.03 2.47 -6.31
C GLY A 26 8.20 3.40 -7.17
N MET A 27 8.35 3.34 -8.50
CA MET A 27 7.54 4.11 -9.44
C MET A 27 6.04 3.78 -9.29
N VAL A 28 5.67 2.50 -9.21
CA VAL A 28 4.27 2.07 -9.09
C VAL A 28 3.66 2.55 -7.76
N ILE A 29 4.40 2.50 -6.66
CA ILE A 29 3.94 3.01 -5.34
C ILE A 29 3.68 4.51 -5.41
N ASN A 30 4.62 5.28 -5.95
CA ASN A 30 4.50 6.73 -6.04
C ASN A 30 3.38 7.15 -7.00
N LEU A 31 3.26 6.49 -8.15
CA LEU A 31 2.19 6.76 -9.11
C LEU A 31 0.82 6.46 -8.50
N ALA A 32 0.68 5.36 -7.75
CA ALA A 32 -0.56 5.05 -7.03
C ALA A 32 -0.93 6.15 -6.02
N ALA A 33 0.04 6.68 -5.28
CA ALA A 33 -0.18 7.78 -4.35
C ALA A 33 -0.64 9.07 -5.06
N VAL A 34 0.06 9.48 -6.12
CA VAL A 34 -0.28 10.69 -6.89
C VAL A 34 -1.64 10.57 -7.56
N LEU A 35 -1.94 9.42 -8.18
CA LEU A 35 -3.25 9.19 -8.80
C LEU A 35 -4.37 9.19 -7.77
N ALA A 36 -4.15 8.59 -6.60
CA ALA A 36 -5.14 8.62 -5.52
C ALA A 36 -5.39 10.06 -5.03
N GLY A 37 -4.35 10.86 -4.80
CA GLY A 37 -4.49 12.28 -4.45
C GLY A 37 -5.27 13.05 -5.52
N THR A 38 -4.88 12.89 -6.78
CA THR A 38 -5.53 13.55 -7.93
C THR A 38 -7.02 13.24 -8.03
N VAL A 39 -7.41 11.97 -7.85
CA VAL A 39 -8.81 11.56 -7.99
C VAL A 39 -9.64 11.90 -6.75
N THR A 40 -9.04 11.80 -5.56
CA THR A 40 -9.79 11.91 -4.30
C THR A 40 -9.75 13.31 -3.70
N ASN A 41 -8.78 14.14 -4.08
CA ASN A 41 -8.59 15.51 -3.60
C ASN A 41 -8.11 16.49 -4.71
N PRO A 42 -8.77 16.57 -5.88
CA PRO A 42 -8.29 17.38 -7.03
C PRO A 42 -8.21 18.90 -6.77
N PHE A 43 -8.96 19.41 -5.78
CA PHE A 43 -9.09 20.84 -5.49
C PHE A 43 -8.78 21.18 -4.03
N ASP A 44 -8.04 20.31 -3.33
CA ASP A 44 -7.60 20.52 -1.94
C ASP A 44 -8.73 20.79 -0.91
N GLY A 45 -9.81 20.01 -1.03
CA GLY A 45 -11.01 20.14 -0.17
C GLY A 45 -11.86 18.87 -0.10
N GLY A 46 -11.34 17.74 -0.57
CA GLY A 46 -12.04 16.46 -0.66
C GLY A 46 -11.59 15.46 0.39
N TYR A 47 -10.88 14.42 -0.07
CA TYR A 47 -10.53 13.24 0.73
C TYR A 47 -9.15 13.39 1.39
N PHE A 48 -9.13 13.73 2.68
CA PHE A 48 -7.90 13.88 3.44
C PHE A 48 -8.07 13.48 4.91
N GLN A 49 -6.95 13.26 5.58
CA GLN A 49 -6.85 13.14 7.03
C GLN A 49 -6.46 14.50 7.61
N GLY A 50 -7.06 14.86 8.76
CA GLY A 50 -6.71 16.06 9.51
C GLY A 50 -7.57 17.29 9.15
N PRO A 51 -7.22 18.48 9.69
CA PRO A 51 -7.93 19.72 9.38
C PRO A 51 -7.58 20.24 7.98
N ALA A 52 -8.49 20.99 7.36
CA ALA A 52 -8.29 21.56 6.02
C ALA A 52 -7.11 22.55 5.92
N THR A 53 -6.62 23.07 7.05
CA THR A 53 -5.42 23.95 7.08
C THR A 53 -4.10 23.18 7.05
N ALA A 54 -4.13 21.86 7.24
CA ALA A 54 -2.97 20.96 7.18
C ALA A 54 -3.40 19.53 6.78
N PRO A 55 -3.96 19.34 5.57
CA PRO A 55 -4.50 18.06 5.15
C PRO A 55 -3.37 17.08 4.76
N LEU A 56 -3.53 15.82 5.15
CA LEU A 56 -2.76 14.71 4.59
C LEU A 56 -3.62 13.98 3.57
N GLU A 57 -3.18 13.93 2.31
CA GLU A 57 -3.92 13.28 1.24
C GLU A 57 -4.15 11.79 1.51
N GLY A 58 -5.18 11.23 0.89
CA GLY A 58 -5.70 9.90 1.22
C GLY A 58 -4.66 8.78 1.30
N VAL A 59 -3.59 8.82 0.51
CA VAL A 59 -2.52 7.81 0.58
C VAL A 59 -1.34 8.24 1.46
N THR A 60 -0.96 9.53 1.45
CA THR A 60 0.20 10.03 2.23
C THR A 60 -0.06 9.99 3.73
N ALA A 61 -1.33 10.12 4.13
CA ALA A 61 -1.84 9.78 5.47
C ALA A 61 -1.45 8.38 5.96
N CYS A 62 -1.18 7.44 5.04
CA CYS A 62 -0.92 6.03 5.31
C CYS A 62 0.49 5.57 4.89
N THR A 63 1.45 6.49 4.90
CA THR A 63 2.83 6.21 4.49
C THR A 63 3.40 5.00 5.24
N GLY A 64 3.98 4.06 4.49
CA GLY A 64 4.60 2.84 5.04
C GLY A 64 3.62 1.71 5.40
N ILE A 65 2.31 1.92 5.28
CA ILE A 65 1.30 0.91 5.59
C ILE A 65 0.95 0.15 4.31
N PHE A 66 1.30 -1.13 4.25
CA PHE A 66 1.06 -1.99 3.09
C PHE A 66 0.25 -3.25 3.41
N GLY A 67 0.21 -3.67 4.67
CA GLY A 67 -0.53 -4.86 5.12
C GLY A 67 -1.13 -4.69 6.51
N SER A 68 -1.97 -5.62 6.94
CA SER A 68 -2.56 -5.57 8.27
C SER A 68 -1.50 -5.54 9.40
N GLY A 69 -1.77 -4.78 10.45
CA GLY A 69 -0.89 -4.68 11.61
C GLY A 69 0.39 -3.86 11.41
N SER A 70 0.51 -3.03 10.36
CA SER A 70 1.65 -2.12 10.20
C SER A 70 1.86 -1.20 11.41
N TYR A 71 3.12 -0.87 11.68
CA TYR A 71 3.56 0.13 12.67
C TYR A 71 4.94 0.68 12.22
N PRO A 72 5.53 1.70 12.87
CA PRO A 72 6.84 2.20 12.47
C PRO A 72 7.87 1.07 12.33
N ASP A 73 8.65 1.09 11.25
CA ASP A 73 9.63 0.05 10.87
C ASP A 73 9.04 -1.33 10.47
N TYR A 74 7.71 -1.47 10.44
CA TYR A 74 7.03 -2.69 10.00
C TYR A 74 5.93 -2.39 8.98
N ALA A 75 6.16 -2.82 7.73
CA ALA A 75 5.27 -2.55 6.60
C ALA A 75 3.88 -3.22 6.72
N GLY A 76 3.69 -4.14 7.66
CA GLY A 76 2.47 -4.93 7.82
C GLY A 76 2.63 -6.36 7.30
N ALA A 77 1.63 -7.19 7.59
CA ALA A 77 1.57 -8.55 7.08
C ALA A 77 1.16 -8.52 5.59
N VAL A 78 2.10 -8.84 4.71
CA VAL A 78 1.92 -8.82 3.24
C VAL A 78 2.11 -10.21 2.67
N LEU A 79 1.72 -10.40 1.41
CA LEU A 79 1.90 -11.67 0.73
C LEU A 79 3.34 -11.83 0.24
N VAL A 80 3.83 -13.07 0.17
CA VAL A 80 5.14 -13.40 -0.39
C VAL A 80 5.01 -14.36 -1.56
N ASP A 81 5.62 -14.01 -2.68
CA ASP A 81 5.76 -14.89 -3.83
C ASP A 81 6.77 -16.01 -3.50
N ARG A 82 6.33 -17.27 -3.58
CA ARG A 82 7.19 -18.41 -3.26
C ARG A 82 8.34 -18.63 -4.24
N SER A 83 8.19 -18.18 -5.49
CA SER A 83 9.17 -18.35 -6.56
C SER A 83 10.23 -17.27 -6.56
N THR A 84 9.86 -16.01 -6.28
CA THR A 84 10.78 -14.87 -6.31
C THR A 84 11.18 -14.37 -4.92
N GLY A 85 10.44 -14.75 -3.88
CA GLY A 85 10.58 -14.16 -2.54
C GLY A 85 10.00 -12.75 -2.42
N GLY A 86 9.37 -12.22 -3.48
CA GLY A 86 8.86 -10.84 -3.53
C GLY A 86 7.64 -10.59 -2.66
N SER A 87 7.62 -9.42 -2.01
CA SER A 87 6.53 -8.95 -1.15
C SER A 87 5.46 -8.22 -1.97
N TYR A 88 4.18 -8.55 -1.77
CA TYR A 88 3.08 -7.94 -2.53
C TYR A 88 1.76 -7.92 -1.74
N ASN A 89 0.83 -7.05 -2.15
CA ASN A 89 -0.54 -7.03 -1.62
C ASN A 89 -1.59 -6.89 -2.73
N ALA A 90 -1.16 -6.73 -3.98
CA ALA A 90 -2.03 -6.61 -5.14
C ALA A 90 -1.60 -7.59 -6.24
N ASN A 91 -2.58 -8.24 -6.85
CA ASN A 91 -2.39 -9.03 -8.06
C ASN A 91 -2.66 -8.15 -9.29
N GLY A 92 -1.68 -8.06 -10.16
CA GLY A 92 -1.76 -7.38 -11.44
C GLY A 92 -2.13 -8.31 -12.59
N VAL A 93 -2.21 -7.72 -13.79
CA VAL A 93 -2.44 -8.48 -15.02
C VAL A 93 -1.21 -9.31 -15.42
N ARG A 94 -1.45 -10.45 -16.07
CA ARG A 94 -0.41 -11.38 -16.56
C ARG A 94 0.52 -11.90 -15.45
N GLY A 95 -0.02 -12.14 -14.26
CA GLY A 95 0.73 -12.71 -13.14
C GLY A 95 1.69 -11.75 -12.43
N ARG A 96 1.75 -10.47 -12.85
CA ARG A 96 2.52 -9.44 -12.14
C ARG A 96 1.95 -9.21 -10.75
N LYS A 97 2.81 -8.84 -9.82
CA LYS A 97 2.45 -8.61 -8.41
C LYS A 97 2.96 -7.24 -8.01
N PHE A 98 2.20 -6.53 -7.20
CA PHE A 98 2.53 -5.16 -6.83
C PHE A 98 2.33 -4.94 -5.34
N LEU A 99 3.07 -3.99 -4.81
CA LEU A 99 2.78 -3.37 -3.54
C LEU A 99 2.06 -2.05 -3.79
N GLN A 100 0.89 -1.90 -3.19
CA GLN A 100 0.08 -0.70 -3.24
C GLN A 100 -0.02 -0.10 -1.85
N PRO A 101 0.15 1.22 -1.70
CA PRO A 101 0.03 1.85 -0.40
C PRO A 101 -1.40 1.74 0.12
N ALA A 102 -1.56 1.69 1.44
CA ALA A 102 -2.86 1.79 2.05
C ALA A 102 -3.49 3.16 1.77
N LYS A 103 -4.81 3.21 1.87
CA LYS A 103 -5.60 4.43 1.72
C LYS A 103 -6.31 4.73 3.02
N TRP A 104 -6.28 5.99 3.44
CA TRP A 104 -7.06 6.53 4.55
C TRP A 104 -8.52 6.18 4.33
N GLY A 105 -9.30 5.88 5.37
CA GLY A 105 -10.73 5.59 5.27
C GLY A 105 -11.53 6.60 6.07
N LEU A 106 -12.40 7.40 5.41
CA LEU A 106 -13.14 8.48 6.08
C LEU A 106 -14.12 7.99 7.16
N VAL A 107 -14.72 6.81 6.98
CA VAL A 107 -15.77 6.31 7.90
C VAL A 107 -15.18 5.83 9.22
N PHE A 108 -14.02 5.17 9.16
CA PHE A 108 -13.40 4.54 10.32
C PHE A 108 -12.16 5.27 10.80
N SER A 109 -11.78 6.37 10.15
CA SER A 109 -10.55 7.13 10.42
C SER A 109 -9.32 6.23 10.58
N THR A 110 -9.17 5.28 9.65
CA THR A 110 -8.08 4.28 9.66
C THR A 110 -7.59 4.01 8.26
N CYS A 111 -6.30 3.68 8.13
CA CYS A 111 -5.72 3.20 6.89
C CYS A 111 -6.23 1.80 6.54
N LYS A 112 -6.67 1.62 5.31
CA LYS A 112 -7.17 0.35 4.77
C LYS A 112 -6.17 -0.21 3.77
N THR A 113 -5.79 -1.46 4.01
CA THR A 113 -4.88 -2.25 3.17
C THR A 113 -5.68 -3.19 2.27
N LEU A 114 -5.01 -3.75 1.26
CA LEU A 114 -5.61 -4.76 0.38
C LEU A 114 -5.58 -6.17 0.99
N VAL A 115 -4.70 -6.39 1.97
CA VAL A 115 -4.47 -7.67 2.69
C VAL A 115 -4.24 -7.44 4.17
#